data_AF-A0ABD5CFV2-F1
#
_entry.id   AF-A0ABD5CFV2-F1
#
_cell.length_a   1.000
_cell.length_b   1.000
_cell.length_c   1.000
_cell.angle_alpha   90.00
_cell.angle_beta   90.00
_cell.angle_gamma   90.00
#
_symmetry.space_group_name_H-M   'P 1'
#
loop_
_entity.id
_entity.type
_entity.pdbx_description
1 polymer ?
#
loop_
_entity_poly.entity_id
_entity_poly.type
_entity_poly.pdbx_seq_one_letter_code
_entity_poly.pdbx_strand_id
1 'polypeptide(L)' 'MSQQKAVEYSAASPEVKAVYDDIKETRQVDDVNNFWKYIAQHPPTLARTWTL' A
#
# COMPACT_ATOMS: atom_id res chain seq x y z
N MET A 1 -4.46 -6.49 -22.50
CA MET A 1 -3.36 -5.98 -21.65
C MET A 1 -3.97 -5.52 -20.35
N SER A 2 -3.84 -6.28 -19.26
CA SER A 2 -4.37 -5.88 -17.96
C SER A 2 -3.47 -4.79 -17.40
N GLN A 3 -3.84 -3.52 -17.56
CA GLN A 3 -3.17 -2.44 -16.84
C GLN A 3 -3.51 -2.61 -15.37
N GLN A 4 -2.60 -3.20 -14.58
CA GLN A 4 -2.72 -3.11 -13.14
C GLN A 4 -2.76 -1.62 -12.78
N LYS A 5 -3.73 -1.22 -11.97
CA LYS A 5 -3.85 0.15 -11.47
C LYS A 5 -3.32 0.20 -10.04
N ALA A 6 -2.53 1.22 -9.73
CA ALA A 6 -2.16 1.54 -8.36
C ALA A 6 -3.43 1.73 -7.51
N VAL A 7 -3.41 1.17 -6.29
CA VAL A 7 -4.45 1.43 -5.29
C VAL A 7 -4.10 2.75 -4.60
N GLU A 8 -4.90 3.77 -4.84
CA GLU A 8 -4.75 5.06 -4.17
C GLU A 8 -5.31 4.99 -2.74
N TYR A 9 -4.72 5.77 -1.84
CA TYR A 9 -5.13 5.82 -0.43
C TYR A 9 -6.64 6.07 -0.26
N SER A 10 -7.22 6.95 -1.07
CA SER A 10 -8.67 7.26 -1.02
C SER A 10 -9.56 6.07 -1.35
N ALA A 11 -9.13 5.20 -2.25
CA ALA A 11 -9.85 4.00 -2.70
C ALA A 11 -9.43 2.72 -1.95
N ALA A 12 -8.44 2.81 -1.07
CA ALA A 12 -7.90 1.68 -0.32
C ALA A 12 -8.87 1.19 0.77
N SER A 13 -8.90 -0.13 0.95
CA SER A 13 -9.55 -0.79 2.10
C SER A 13 -8.87 -0.38 3.42
N PRO A 14 -9.55 -0.50 4.58
CA PRO A 14 -8.98 -0.15 5.88
C PRO A 14 -7.64 -0.83 6.19
N GLU A 15 -7.47 -2.10 5.80
CA GLU A 15 -6.22 -2.85 5.99
C GLU A 15 -5.05 -2.26 5.20
N VAL A 16 -5.29 -1.86 3.95
CA VAL A 16 -4.28 -1.22 3.09
C VAL A 16 -3.92 0.15 3.63
N LYS A 17 -4.91 0.92 4.10
CA LYS A 17 -4.68 2.24 4.71
C LYS A 17 -3.80 2.14 5.93
N ALA A 18 -4.05 1.18 6.82
CA ALA A 18 -3.23 0.96 8.01
C ALA A 18 -1.76 0.69 7.63
N VAL A 19 -1.50 -0.13 6.62
CA VAL A 19 -0.13 -0.37 6.14
C VAL A 19 0.46 0.89 5.49
N TYR A 20 -0.32 1.66 4.74
CA TYR A 20 0.17 2.91 4.15
C TYR A 20 0.53 3.95 5.20
N ASP A 21 -0.29 4.11 6.23
CA ASP A 21 -0.04 5.03 7.33
C ASP A 21 1.23 4.62 8.09
N ASP A 22 1.41 3.32 8.36
CA ASP A 22 2.62 2.80 8.99
C ASP A 22 3.88 2.99 8.12
N ILE A 23 3.78 2.80 6.80
CA ILE A 23 4.88 3.10 5.88
C ILE A 23 5.25 4.59 5.92
N LYS A 24 4.25 5.48 5.91
CA LYS A 24 4.47 6.93 5.98
C LYS A 24 5.12 7.34 7.28
N GLU A 25 4.67 6.79 8.41
CA GLU A 25 5.23 7.06 9.73
C GLU A 25 6.65 6.51 9.85
N THR A 26 6.86 5.25 9.50
CA THR A 26 8.16 4.56 9.60
C THR A 26 9.22 5.17 8.69
N ARG A 27 8.84 5.55 7.46
CA ARG A 27 9.78 6.12 6.48
C ARG A 27 9.81 7.64 6.45
N GLN A 28 8.95 8.29 7.24
CA GLN A 28 8.76 9.76 7.27
C GLN A 28 8.55 10.35 5.88
N VAL A 29 7.63 9.75 5.11
CA VAL A 29 7.27 10.19 3.77
C VAL A 29 5.82 10.65 3.70
N ASP A 30 5.54 11.66 2.88
CA ASP A 30 4.19 12.20 2.72
C ASP A 30 3.24 11.22 2.00
N ASP A 31 3.79 10.44 1.06
CA ASP A 31 3.03 9.43 0.34
C ASP A 31 3.83 8.14 0.11
N VAL A 32 3.07 7.07 -0.06
CA VAL A 32 3.60 5.73 -0.32
C VAL A 32 3.99 5.62 -1.79
N ASN A 33 5.14 5.01 -2.07
CA ASN A 33 5.61 4.83 -3.45
C ASN A 33 4.68 3.90 -4.29
N ASN A 34 4.85 3.95 -5.61
CA ASN A 34 4.04 3.14 -6.52
C ASN A 34 4.17 1.63 -6.28
N PHE A 35 5.34 1.14 -5.82
CA PHE A 35 5.55 -0.29 -5.57
C PHE A 35 4.53 -0.84 -4.55
N TRP A 36 4.38 -0.19 -3.40
CA TRP A 36 3.38 -0.58 -2.41
C TRP A 36 1.95 -0.33 -2.91
N LYS A 37 1.74 0.70 -3.74
CA LYS A 37 0.44 0.95 -4.39
C LYS A 37 0.00 -0.16 -5.33
N TYR A 38 0.94 -0.83 -5.99
CA TYR A 38 0.66 -1.99 -6.83
C TYR A 38 0.41 -3.26 -6.01
N ILE A 39 1.19 -3.49 -4.96
CA ILE A 39 1.02 -4.68 -4.10
C ILE A 39 -0.31 -4.63 -3.32
N ALA A 40 -0.79 -3.43 -3.01
CA ALA A 40 -2.06 -3.22 -2.31
C ALA A 40 -3.32 -3.75 -3.03
N GLN A 41 -3.22 -4.14 -4.31
CA GLN A 41 -4.26 -4.94 -4.97
C GLN A 41 -4.51 -6.27 -4.26
N HIS A 42 -3.51 -6.77 -3.53
CA HIS A 42 -3.55 -7.96 -2.70
C HIS A 42 -3.18 -7.61 -1.25
N PRO A 43 -4.16 -7.15 -0.43
CA PRO A 43 -3.91 -6.73 0.95
C PRO A 43 -3.15 -7.75 1.83
N PRO A 44 -3.43 -9.08 1.76
CA PRO A 44 -2.65 -10.06 2.53
C PRO A 44 -1.17 -10.09 2.16
N THR A 45 -0.86 -9.90 0.87
CA THR A 45 0.53 -9.83 0.39
C THR A 45 1.19 -8.55 0.86
N LEU A 46 0.49 -7.41 0.77
CA LEU A 46 0.98 -6.11 1.24
C LEU A 46 1.39 -6.17 2.71
N ALA A 47 0.48 -6.63 3.57
CA ALA A 47 0.74 -6.74 5.01
C ALA A 47 1.92 -7.66 5.28
N ARG A 48 1.95 -8.84 4.66
CA ARG A 48 3.05 -9.80 4.81
C ARG A 48 4.40 -9.21 4.37
N THR A 49 4.45 -8.48 3.26
CA THR A 49 5.71 -7.89 2.76
C THR A 49 6.21 -6.75 3.66
N TRP A 50 5.31 -6.03 4.34
CA TRP A 50 5.70 -4.95 5.24
C TRP A 50 6.12 -5.43 6.64
N THR A 51 5.47 -6.48 7.17
CA THR A 51 5.75 -7.01 8.52
C THR A 51 6.86 -8.06 8.57
N LEU A 52 7.49 -8.39 7.44
CA LEU A 52 8.61 -9.32 7.33
C LEU A 52 9.93 -8.59 7.63
#